data_AF-A0A081GI18-F1
#
_entry.id   AF-A0A081GI18-F1
#
_cell.length_a   1.000
_cell.length_b   1.000
_cell.length_c   1.000
_cell.angle_alpha   90.00
_cell.angle_beta   90.00
_cell.angle_gamma   90.00
#
_symmetry.space_group_name_H-M   'P 1'
#
loop_
_entity.id
_entity.type
_entity.pdbx_description
1 polymer ?
#
loop_
_entity_poly.entity_id
_entity_poly.type
_entity_poly.pdbx_seq_one_letter_code
_entity_poly.pdbx_strand_id
1 'polypeptide(L)'
;MDPITPCRRASGGDAGALLSCTGFPGWGGVHLIVPSRGHPAGLALRLQLPDRPAGLLLPALLRQHRDLEPLDPDLRPWARPGDEAWPPAWRHRYLLVCPRRATLPLRISAWQRQGVAGAWIRCCGPLPLAGFRRRFLPAPDAPEARQEPRGHRGAGGALSWR
;
A
#
# COMPACT_ATOMS: atom_id res chain seq x y z
N MET A 1 19.73 0.52 -13.92
CA MET A 1 18.39 -0.02 -13.61
C MET A 1 18.50 -0.70 -12.25
N ASP A 2 17.99 -0.07 -11.19
CA ASP A 2 18.06 -0.67 -9.86
C ASP A 2 17.13 -1.91 -9.76
N PRO A 3 17.61 -3.03 -9.20
CA PRO A 3 16.78 -4.21 -9.00
C PRO A 3 15.66 -3.89 -8.01
N ILE A 4 14.41 -3.99 -8.45
CA ILE A 4 13.25 -3.70 -7.61
C ILE A 4 12.98 -4.91 -6.71
N THR A 5 13.30 -4.78 -5.42
CA THR A 5 13.00 -5.81 -4.42
C THR A 5 11.48 -6.01 -4.31
N PRO A 6 10.97 -7.25 -4.42
CA PRO A 6 9.54 -7.52 -4.23
C PRO A 6 9.13 -7.17 -2.80
N CYS A 7 8.05 -6.40 -2.65
CA CYS A 7 7.50 -6.07 -1.33
C CYS A 7 7.04 -7.36 -0.65
N ARG A 8 7.70 -7.72 0.45
CA ARG A 8 7.37 -8.93 1.20
C ARG A 8 6.06 -8.69 1.97
N ARG A 9 5.08 -9.58 1.83
CA ARG A 9 3.87 -9.59 2.68
C ARG A 9 4.32 -9.70 4.14
N ALA A 10 4.07 -8.68 4.93
CA ALA A 10 4.28 -8.69 6.38
C ALA A 10 3.01 -9.19 7.08
N SER A 11 3.15 -10.21 7.92
CA SER A 11 2.08 -10.73 8.78
C SER A 11 2.17 -10.10 10.18
N GLY A 12 1.07 -9.51 10.66
CA GLY A 12 0.84 -9.19 12.08
C GLY A 12 0.85 -7.70 12.49
N GLY A 13 -0.27 -7.27 13.11
CA GLY A 13 -0.42 -6.17 14.07
C GLY A 13 -0.18 -4.72 13.61
N ASP A 14 -1.25 -3.96 13.37
CA ASP A 14 -1.32 -2.48 13.28
C ASP A 14 -0.39 -1.73 12.31
N ALA A 15 -0.27 -2.23 11.08
CA ALA A 15 0.50 -1.57 10.02
C ALA A 15 -0.30 -0.47 9.29
N GLY A 16 -0.22 0.77 9.73
CA GLY A 16 -0.67 1.93 8.96
C GLY A 16 0.28 2.28 7.80
N ALA A 17 -0.15 3.19 6.92
CA ALA A 17 0.70 3.80 5.91
C ALA A 17 0.32 5.26 5.66
N LEU A 18 1.25 6.02 5.10
CA LEU A 18 0.95 7.37 4.60
C LEU A 18 0.77 7.37 3.09
N LEU A 19 -0.30 8.00 2.62
CA LEU A 19 -0.48 8.38 1.23
C LEU A 19 -0.34 9.89 1.09
N SER A 20 0.66 10.34 0.36
CA SER A 20 0.82 11.76 0.00
C SER A 20 0.28 11.99 -1.41
N CYS A 21 -0.58 12.98 -1.59
CA CYS A 21 -1.18 13.35 -2.87
C CYS A 21 -0.76 14.78 -3.24
N THR A 22 -0.20 14.97 -4.44
CA THR A 22 0.32 16.27 -4.89
C THR A 22 -0.01 16.57 -6.34
N GLY A 23 -0.13 17.85 -6.70
CA GLY A 23 -0.34 18.29 -8.08
C GLY A 23 -1.77 18.18 -8.59
N PHE A 24 -2.73 17.91 -7.69
CA PHE A 24 -4.16 17.85 -8.02
C PHE A 24 -4.72 19.27 -8.23
N PRO A 25 -5.43 19.55 -9.33
CA PRO A 25 -5.99 20.89 -9.59
C PRO A 25 -6.93 21.37 -8.49
N GLY A 26 -6.69 22.58 -7.95
CA GLY A 26 -7.50 23.15 -6.87
C GLY A 26 -7.18 22.61 -5.47
N TRP A 27 -6.16 21.74 -5.35
CA TRP A 27 -5.74 21.16 -4.07
C TRP A 27 -4.27 21.49 -3.79
N GLY A 28 -3.98 21.77 -2.52
CA GLY A 28 -2.61 21.71 -2.01
C GLY A 28 -2.08 20.27 -1.95
N GLY A 29 -0.85 20.11 -1.47
CA GLY A 29 -0.38 18.78 -1.05
C GLY A 29 -1.26 18.29 0.11
N VAL A 30 -1.79 17.07 -0.01
CA VAL A 30 -2.57 16.44 1.07
C VAL A 30 -1.91 15.13 1.48
N HIS A 31 -1.85 14.89 2.78
CA HIS A 31 -1.39 13.63 3.34
C HIS A 31 -2.61 12.92 3.94
N LEU A 32 -2.75 11.62 3.63
CA LEU A 32 -3.85 10.78 4.07
C LEU A 32 -3.29 9.61 4.87
N ILE A 33 -3.97 9.30 5.97
CA ILE A 33 -3.73 8.08 6.72
C ILE A 33 -4.41 6.93 5.98
N VAL A 34 -3.66 5.84 5.75
CA VAL A 34 -4.22 4.59 5.22
C VAL A 34 -4.28 3.59 6.37
N PRO A 35 -5.44 3.44 7.04
CA PRO A 35 -5.60 2.50 8.13
C PRO A 35 -5.57 1.05 7.63
N SER A 36 -5.21 0.14 8.53
CA SER A 36 -5.26 -1.32 8.36
C SER A 36 -4.40 -1.88 7.21
N ARG A 37 -3.21 -2.36 7.57
CA ARG A 37 -2.24 -3.02 6.68
C ARG A 37 -2.10 -2.28 5.37
N GLY A 38 -1.59 -1.05 5.43
CA GLY A 38 -1.35 -0.14 4.30
C GLY A 38 -0.34 -0.70 3.29
N HIS A 39 -0.53 -1.94 2.85
CA HIS A 39 0.24 -2.74 1.93
C HIS A 39 -0.20 -2.38 0.49
N PRO A 40 0.71 -2.44 -0.49
CA PRO A 40 0.44 -1.96 -1.85
C PRO A 40 -0.83 -2.56 -2.49
N ALA A 41 -1.11 -3.85 -2.26
CA ALA A 41 -2.32 -4.51 -2.72
C ALA A 41 -3.62 -3.90 -2.16
N GLY A 42 -3.69 -3.64 -0.85
CA GLY A 42 -4.86 -3.04 -0.22
C GLY A 42 -5.10 -1.61 -0.71
N LEU A 43 -4.01 -0.84 -0.88
CA LEU A 43 -4.12 0.48 -1.49
C LEU A 43 -4.56 0.40 -2.96
N ALA A 44 -4.01 -0.54 -3.74
CA ALA A 44 -4.40 -0.75 -5.12
C ALA A 44 -5.88 -1.08 -5.29
N LEU A 45 -6.47 -1.86 -4.36
CA LEU A 45 -7.91 -2.14 -4.32
C LEU A 45 -8.74 -0.87 -4.09
N ARG A 46 -8.30 0.00 -3.17
CA ARG A 46 -9.00 1.27 -2.86
C ARG A 46 -8.93 2.27 -4.02
N LEU A 47 -7.80 2.30 -4.72
CA LEU A 47 -7.59 3.15 -5.89
C LEU A 47 -8.26 2.63 -7.17
N GLN A 48 -9.05 1.54 -7.12
CA GLN A 48 -9.90 1.07 -8.23
C GLN A 48 -11.13 1.97 -8.46
N LEU A 49 -10.97 3.29 -8.33
CA LEU A 49 -11.98 4.22 -8.78
C LEU A 49 -12.10 4.10 -10.32
N PRO A 50 -13.31 4.27 -10.88
CA PRO A 50 -13.48 4.34 -12.34
C PRO A 50 -12.54 5.42 -12.89
N ASP A 51 -12.11 5.29 -14.15
CA ASP A 51 -11.21 6.25 -14.77
C ASP A 51 -11.85 7.64 -14.73
N ARG A 52 -11.44 8.45 -13.75
CA ARG A 52 -11.93 9.81 -13.55
C ARG A 52 -10.83 10.76 -13.99
N PRO A 53 -11.19 11.92 -14.55
CA PRO A 53 -10.22 12.98 -14.74
C PRO A 53 -9.51 13.27 -13.42
N ALA A 54 -8.20 13.54 -13.49
CA ALA A 54 -7.34 13.61 -12.32
C ALA A 54 -7.86 14.59 -11.24
N GLY A 55 -8.46 15.72 -11.64
CA GLY A 55 -9.06 16.70 -10.72
C GLY A 55 -10.25 16.18 -9.90
N LEU A 56 -10.90 15.08 -10.31
CA LEU A 56 -12.02 14.48 -9.59
C LEU A 56 -11.60 13.25 -8.77
N LEU A 57 -10.37 12.76 -8.91
CA LEU A 57 -9.94 11.53 -8.25
C LEU A 57 -9.83 11.71 -6.73
N LEU A 58 -9.12 12.73 -6.26
CA LEU A 58 -8.90 12.95 -4.83
C LEU A 58 -10.23 13.18 -4.06
N PRO A 59 -11.15 14.03 -4.53
CA PRO A 59 -12.49 14.12 -3.92
C PRO A 59 -13.26 12.80 -3.94
N ALA A 60 -13.16 12.02 -5.01
CA ALA A 60 -13.82 10.72 -5.10
C ALA A 60 -13.23 9.70 -4.11
N LEU A 61 -11.91 9.71 -3.93
CA LEU A 61 -11.20 8.85 -2.99
C LEU A 61 -11.66 9.12 -1.55
N LEU A 62 -11.70 10.39 -1.15
CA LEU A 62 -12.14 10.81 0.19
C LEU A 62 -13.62 10.48 0.44
N ARG A 63 -14.49 10.63 -0.58
CA ARG A 63 -15.91 10.28 -0.46
C ARG A 63 -16.15 8.78 -0.33
N GLN A 64 -15.40 7.98 -1.08
CA GLN A 64 -15.61 6.53 -1.16
C GLN A 64 -14.95 5.78 0.00
N HIS A 65 -13.81 6.25 0.48
CA HIS A 65 -13.06 5.62 1.56
C HIS A 65 -13.03 6.55 2.77
N ARG A 66 -14.10 6.51 3.55
CA ARG A 66 -14.29 7.36 4.74
C ARG A 66 -13.24 7.15 5.83
N ASP A 67 -12.55 6.01 5.77
CA ASP A 67 -11.44 5.68 6.66
C ASP A 67 -10.09 6.23 6.17
N LEU A 68 -10.01 6.79 4.96
CA LEU A 68 -8.87 7.60 4.54
C LEU A 68 -9.04 9.02 5.06
N GLU A 69 -8.55 9.24 6.28
CA GLU A 69 -8.64 10.53 6.94
C GLU A 69 -7.49 11.45 6.50
N PRO A 70 -7.76 12.74 6.24
CA PRO A 70 -6.72 13.76 6.15
C PRO A 70 -5.83 13.72 7.39
N LEU A 71 -4.52 13.80 7.17
CA LEU A 71 -3.56 13.88 8.23
C LEU A 71 -3.62 15.27 8.85
N ASP A 72 -4.16 15.35 10.07
CA ASP A 72 -4.09 16.54 10.90
C ASP A 72 -2.77 16.52 11.69
N PRO A 73 -1.83 17.45 11.42
CA PRO A 73 -0.53 17.48 12.10
C PRO A 73 -0.63 17.90 13.57
N ASP A 74 -1.72 18.53 14.02
CA ASP A 74 -1.93 18.88 15.42
C ASP A 74 -2.47 17.69 16.22
N LEU A 75 -3.23 16.80 15.58
CA LEU A 75 -3.64 15.51 16.17
C LEU A 75 -2.57 14.40 16.00
N ARG A 76 -1.59 14.61 15.11
CA ARG A 76 -0.52 13.65 14.76
C ARG A 76 0.82 14.38 14.64
N PRO A 77 1.50 14.72 15.76
CA PRO A 77 2.71 15.54 15.73
C PRO A 77 3.85 14.96 14.88
N TRP A 78 3.98 13.62 14.83
CA TRP A 78 4.95 12.92 13.97
C TRP A 78 4.78 13.19 12.46
N ALA A 79 3.69 13.84 12.05
CA ALA A 79 3.44 14.25 10.67
C ALA A 79 4.11 15.58 10.29
N ARG A 80 4.64 16.33 11.28
CA ARG A 80 5.23 17.64 11.05
C ARG A 80 6.53 17.53 10.25
N PRO A 81 6.77 18.44 9.29
CA PRO A 81 8.05 18.49 8.60
C PRO A 81 9.19 18.72 9.60
N GLY A 82 10.07 17.73 9.76
CA GLY A 82 11.20 17.77 10.70
C GLY A 82 11.07 16.82 11.89
N ASP A 83 9.87 16.32 12.20
CA ASP A 83 9.70 15.24 13.17
C ASP A 83 10.00 13.90 12.48
N GLU A 84 11.21 13.39 12.68
CA GLU A 84 11.73 12.20 12.00
C GLU A 84 11.04 10.88 12.42
N ALA A 85 10.28 10.90 13.52
CA ALA A 85 9.75 9.70 14.13
C ALA A 85 8.39 9.28 13.55
N TRP A 86 8.40 8.80 12.30
CA TRP A 86 7.28 8.04 11.75
C TRP A 86 6.88 6.91 12.69
N PRO A 87 5.56 6.69 12.95
CA PRO A 87 5.12 5.64 13.85
C PRO A 87 5.82 4.32 13.52
N PRO A 88 6.51 3.66 14.47
CA PRO A 88 7.30 2.46 14.19
C PRO A 88 6.47 1.30 13.59
N ALA A 89 5.16 1.31 13.83
CA ALA A 89 4.21 0.37 13.26
C ALA A 89 3.94 0.60 11.76
N TRP A 90 4.21 1.79 11.22
CA TRP A 90 3.94 2.12 9.83
C TRP A 90 5.02 1.54 8.91
N ARG A 91 4.60 0.66 8.02
CA ARG A 91 5.51 -0.11 7.16
C ARG A 91 5.58 0.38 5.74
N HIS A 92 4.68 1.26 5.31
CA HIS A 92 4.62 1.71 3.93
C HIS A 92 4.40 3.23 3.81
N ARG A 93 4.87 3.77 2.70
CA ARG A 93 4.62 5.15 2.26
C ARG A 93 4.30 5.15 0.78
N TYR A 94 3.40 6.04 0.39
CA TYR A 94 2.94 6.22 -0.99
C TYR A 94 2.98 7.68 -1.39
N LEU A 95 3.29 7.93 -2.66
CA LEU A 95 3.20 9.24 -3.28
C LEU A 95 2.39 9.13 -4.56
N LEU A 96 1.22 9.75 -4.58
CA LEU A 96 0.34 9.88 -5.74
C LEU A 96 0.50 11.29 -6.34
N VAL A 97 0.93 11.35 -7.60
CA VAL A 97 1.21 12.60 -8.31
C VAL A 97 0.24 12.75 -9.46
N CYS A 98 -0.46 13.88 -9.49
CA CYS A 98 -1.18 14.36 -10.65
C CYS A 98 -0.25 15.26 -11.49
N PRO A 99 0.16 14.84 -12.70
CA PRO A 99 0.97 15.68 -13.58
C PRO A 99 0.16 16.90 -14.04
N ARG A 100 0.83 18.05 -14.19
CA ARG A 100 0.19 19.30 -14.69
C ARG A 100 -0.43 19.17 -16.08
N ARG A 101 0.01 18.20 -16.89
CA ARG A 101 -0.55 17.91 -18.21
C ARG A 101 -1.59 16.79 -18.09
N ALA A 102 -2.86 17.12 -18.33
CA ALA A 102 -4.00 16.19 -18.26
C ALA A 102 -3.88 14.96 -19.17
N THR A 103 -2.95 14.98 -20.14
CA THR A 103 -2.66 13.85 -21.03
C THR A 103 -1.76 12.79 -20.41
N LEU A 104 -1.07 13.09 -19.29
CA LEU A 104 -0.23 12.12 -18.60
C LEU A 104 -1.04 11.39 -17.52
N PRO A 105 -0.92 10.05 -17.42
CA PRO A 105 -1.62 9.30 -16.40
C PRO A 105 -1.11 9.67 -15.01
N LEU A 106 -1.99 9.59 -14.01
CA LEU A 106 -1.63 9.67 -12.61
C LEU A 106 -0.53 8.66 -12.28
N ARG A 107 0.47 9.09 -11.49
CA ARG A 107 1.62 8.26 -11.14
C ARG A 107 1.68 7.99 -9.65
N ILE A 108 2.10 6.80 -9.28
CA ILE A 108 2.27 6.41 -7.88
C ILE A 108 3.63 5.75 -7.66
N SER A 109 4.28 6.14 -6.58
CA SER A 109 5.48 5.49 -6.03
C SER A 109 5.16 4.89 -4.67
N ALA A 110 5.82 3.79 -4.33
CA ALA A 110 5.64 3.10 -3.06
C ALA A 110 6.99 2.76 -2.42
N TRP A 111 7.04 2.83 -1.10
CA TRP A 111 8.19 2.46 -0.28
C TRP A 111 7.75 1.57 0.87
N GLN A 112 8.64 0.68 1.31
CA GLN A 112 8.48 -0.19 2.47
C GLN A 112 9.63 0.05 3.45
N ARG A 113 9.29 0.17 4.74
CA ARG A 113 10.27 0.30 5.82
C ARG A 113 10.83 -1.07 6.17
N GLN A 114 12.15 -1.20 6.26
CA GLN A 114 12.81 -2.42 6.73
C GLN A 114 13.02 -2.37 8.24
N GLY A 115 12.41 -3.28 9.00
CA GLY A 115 12.56 -3.28 10.46
C GLY A 115 11.96 -2.05 11.15
N VAL A 116 12.01 -2.01 12.48
CA VAL A 116 11.35 -0.97 13.31
C VAL A 116 11.99 0.41 13.14
N ALA A 117 13.31 0.46 13.00
CA ALA A 117 14.08 1.70 12.82
C ALA A 117 14.68 1.86 11.41
N GLY A 118 14.58 0.86 10.54
CA GLY A 118 15.40 0.83 9.34
C GLY A 118 14.88 1.67 8.17
N ALA A 119 15.68 1.66 7.11
CA ALA A 119 15.54 2.51 5.96
C ALA A 119 14.28 2.23 5.12
N TRP A 120 13.85 3.24 4.38
CA TRP A 120 12.80 3.13 3.37
C TRP A 120 13.37 2.59 2.07
N ILE A 121 12.94 1.38 1.69
CA ILE A 121 13.30 0.78 0.39
C ILE A 121 12.16 1.05 -0.59
N ARG A 122 12.51 1.50 -1.81
CA ARG A 122 11.54 1.75 -2.86
C ARG A 122 10.99 0.41 -3.39
N CYS A 123 9.70 0.20 -3.18
CA CYS A 123 8.92 -0.93 -3.66
C CYS A 123 8.57 -0.80 -5.15
N CYS A 124 8.32 0.42 -5.61
CA CYS A 124 8.18 0.74 -7.02
C CYS A 124 8.50 2.23 -7.29
N GLY A 125 9.04 2.50 -8.48
CA GLY A 125 9.15 3.86 -9.00
C GLY A 125 7.79 4.44 -9.41
N PRO A 126 7.77 5.66 -9.97
CA PRO A 126 6.54 6.30 -10.42
C PRO A 126 5.94 5.54 -11.61
N LEU A 127 4.98 4.66 -11.31
CA LEU A 127 4.23 3.89 -12.29
C LEU A 127 2.89 4.58 -12.57
N PRO A 128 2.34 4.51 -13.79
CA PRO A 128 0.93 4.84 -14.02
C PRO A 128 0.05 4.09 -13.03
N LEU A 129 -1.04 4.70 -12.55
CA LEU A 129 -1.92 4.10 -11.56
C LEU A 129 -2.44 2.71 -11.99
N ALA A 130 -2.77 2.56 -13.28
CA ALA A 130 -3.12 1.26 -13.87
C ALA A 130 -1.97 0.23 -13.78
N GLY A 131 -0.72 0.67 -13.98
CA GLY A 131 0.46 -0.18 -13.82
C GLY A 131 0.70 -0.61 -12.37
N PHE A 132 0.45 0.28 -11.41
CA PHE A 132 0.50 -0.04 -9.97
C PHE A 132 -0.55 -1.10 -9.61
N ARG A 133 -1.79 -0.94 -10.08
CA ARG A 133 -2.86 -1.93 -9.89
C ARG A 133 -2.47 -3.31 -10.42
N ARG A 134 -2.02 -3.40 -11.68
CA ARG A 134 -1.57 -4.66 -12.29
C ARG A 134 -0.43 -5.34 -11.53
N ARG A 135 0.45 -4.55 -10.91
CA ARG A 135 1.61 -5.08 -10.19
C ARG A 135 1.25 -5.70 -8.84
N PHE A 136 0.30 -5.10 -8.12
CA PHE A 136 0.04 -5.44 -6.72
C PHE A 136 -1.30 -6.11 -6.46
N LEU A 137 -2.23 -6.09 -7.42
CA LEU A 137 -3.42 -6.92 -7.36
C LEU A 137 -3.11 -8.31 -7.91
N PRO A 138 -3.59 -9.39 -7.28
CA PRO A 138 -3.55 -10.71 -7.89
C PRO A 138 -4.31 -10.68 -9.23
N ALA A 139 -3.83 -11.45 -10.20
CA ALA A 139 -4.61 -11.69 -11.42
C ALA A 139 -5.96 -12.32 -11.02
N PRO A 140 -7.06 -11.96 -11.70
CA PRO A 140 -8.40 -12.45 -11.37
C PRO A 140 -8.51 -13.98 -11.33
N ASP A 141 -7.60 -14.70 -12.01
CA ASP A 141 -7.58 -16.16 -12.11
C ASP A 141 -6.42 -16.82 -11.36
N ALA A 142 -5.77 -16.15 -10.40
CA ALA A 142 -4.77 -16.83 -9.58
C ALA A 142 -5.49 -17.86 -8.70
N PRO A 143 -5.31 -19.19 -8.92
CA PRO A 143 -5.91 -20.17 -8.03
C PRO A 143 -5.39 -19.87 -6.64
N GLU A 144 -6.32 -19.67 -5.71
CA GLU A 144 -6.05 -19.51 -4.30
C GLU A 144 -5.18 -20.71 -3.92
N ALA A 145 -3.88 -20.48 -3.70
CA ALA A 145 -2.97 -21.53 -3.28
C ALA A 145 -3.48 -21.98 -1.92
N ARG A 146 -4.34 -23.00 -1.94
CA ARG A 146 -4.78 -23.75 -0.78
C ARG A 146 -3.48 -24.11 -0.07
N GLN A 147 -3.26 -23.49 1.07
CA GLN A 147 -2.27 -23.96 2.01
C GLN A 147 -2.75 -25.34 2.40
N GLU A 148 -2.25 -26.38 1.73
CA GLU A 148 -2.38 -27.72 2.23
C GLU A 148 -1.81 -27.71 3.65
N PRO A 149 -2.59 -28.14 4.66
CA PRO A 149 -2.01 -28.36 5.97
C PRO A 149 -0.91 -29.41 5.77
N ARG A 150 0.35 -29.03 6.02
CA ARG A 150 1.45 -29.97 6.22
C ARG A 150 1.15 -30.77 7.48
N GLY A 151 0.28 -31.77 7.32
CA GLY A 151 0.06 -32.83 8.28
C GLY A 151 1.36 -33.59 8.47
N HIS A 152 1.84 -33.56 9.71
CA HIS A 152 3.04 -34.22 10.18
C HIS A 152 3.11 -35.69 9.74
N ARG A 153 4.28 -36.10 9.23
CA ARG A 153 4.74 -37.48 9.42
C ARG A 153 4.97 -37.68 10.91
N GLY A 154 4.04 -38.36 11.57
CA GLY A 154 4.18 -38.92 12.90
C GLY A 154 3.94 -40.42 12.84
N ALA A 155 4.89 -41.18 13.37
CA ALA A 155 4.97 -42.63 13.37
C ALA A 155 3.97 -43.30 14.34
N GLY A 156 3.78 -44.61 14.14
CA GLY A 156 3.01 -45.53 15.00
C GLY A 156 1.94 -46.22 14.16
N GLY A 157 1.96 -47.52 13.89
CA GLY A 157 2.40 -48.63 14.72
C GLY A 157 1.18 -49.55 14.90
N ALA A 158 1.36 -50.84 14.61
CA ALA A 158 0.43 -51.96 14.75
C ALA A 158 -0.62 -52.16 13.64
N LEU A 159 -0.43 -53.24 12.87
CA LEU A 159 -1.50 -54.14 12.48
C LEU A 159 -0.90 -55.55 12.29
N SER A 160 -1.26 -56.40 13.25
CA SER A 160 -0.94 -57.82 13.36
C SER A 160 -1.82 -58.62 12.40
N TRP A 161 -1.24 -59.57 11.67
CA TRP A 161 -1.99 -60.58 10.90
C TRP A 161 -1.90 -61.93 11.63
N ARG A 162 -3.06 -62.52 11.89
CA ARG A 162 -3.25 -63.96 12.06
C ARG A 162 -4.14 -64.44 10.93
#